data_AF-A0A6N4T775-F1
#
_entry.id   AF-A0A6N4T775-F1
#
_cell.length_a   1.000
_cell.length_b   1.000
_cell.length_c   1.000
_cell.angle_alpha   90.00
_cell.angle_beta   90.00
_cell.angle_gamma   90.00
#
_symmetry.space_group_name_H-M   'P 1'
#
loop_
_entity.id
_entity.type
_entity.pdbx_description
1 polymer ?
#
loop_
_entity_poly.entity_id
_entity_poly.type
_entity_poly.pdbx_seq_one_letter_code
_entity_poly.pdbx_strand_id
1 'polypeptide(L)'
;MTAFVACLALPAYTTDYYGKTSVHYGLEAFLLGPVGLFAGHFSWLANLLLWLSWFKHTDETRGQSVVFAVLSLVLACSFLFGKLIAVGSAGEFPYLAATGYYVWLASMVMAAIAAFQLKE
;
A
#
# COMPACT_ATOMS: atom_id res chain seq x y z
N MET A 1 0.41 4.46 12.47
CA MET A 1 1.51 5.21 11.83
C MET A 1 2.85 4.46 11.88
N THR A 2 3.29 3.90 13.02
CA THR A 2 4.58 3.20 13.15
C THR A 2 4.81 2.08 12.14
N ALA A 3 3.82 1.19 11.93
CA ALA A 3 3.95 0.11 10.95
C ALA A 3 4.03 0.62 9.51
N PHE A 4 3.37 1.74 9.18
CA PHE A 4 3.52 2.37 7.87
C PHE A 4 4.95 2.89 7.69
N VAL A 5 5.55 3.52 8.70
CA VAL A 5 6.95 3.95 8.59
C VAL A 5 7.89 2.75 8.46
N ALA A 6 7.66 1.69 9.24
CA ALA A 6 8.47 0.47 9.19
C ALA A 6 8.40 -0.21 7.82
N CYS A 7 7.24 -0.23 7.16
CA CYS A 7 7.09 -0.87 5.86
C CYS A 7 7.95 -0.21 4.77
N LEU A 8 8.24 1.09 4.89
CA LEU A 8 9.08 1.82 3.94
C LEU A 8 10.53 1.32 3.94
N ALA A 9 11.03 0.81 5.06
CA ALA A 9 12.39 0.28 5.17
C ALA A 9 12.51 -1.20 4.77
N LEU A 10 11.39 -1.87 4.51
CA LEU A 10 11.33 -3.30 4.23
C LEU A 10 11.14 -3.57 2.73
N PRO A 11 11.53 -4.76 2.23
CA PRO A 11 11.22 -5.19 0.87
C PRO A 11 9.71 -5.18 0.63
N ALA A 12 9.22 -4.36 -0.31
CA ALA A 12 7.81 -4.33 -0.66
C ALA A 12 7.46 -5.44 -1.65
N TYR A 13 8.24 -5.61 -2.70
CA TYR A 13 8.02 -6.68 -3.66
C TYR A 13 9.34 -7.08 -4.33
N THR A 14 9.33 -8.24 -4.94
CA THR A 14 10.43 -8.72 -5.78
C THR A 14 9.94 -8.89 -7.20
N THR A 15 10.80 -8.57 -8.16
CA THR A 15 10.57 -8.80 -9.59
C THR A 15 11.54 -9.84 -10.12
N ASP A 16 11.12 -10.59 -11.13
CA ASP A 16 12.00 -11.54 -11.83
C ASP A 16 12.36 -10.99 -13.22
N TYR A 17 13.61 -10.51 -13.35
CA TYR A 17 14.18 -10.09 -14.62
C TYR A 17 14.94 -11.25 -15.26
N TYR A 18 14.28 -12.02 -16.12
CA TYR A 18 14.91 -13.09 -16.91
C TYR A 18 15.68 -14.11 -16.03
N GLY A 19 15.12 -14.51 -14.89
CA GLY A 19 15.72 -15.44 -13.93
C GLY A 19 16.58 -14.77 -12.86
N LYS A 20 16.65 -13.44 -12.84
CA LYS A 20 17.32 -12.67 -11.79
C LYS A 20 16.31 -11.93 -10.94
N THR A 21 16.19 -12.37 -9.68
CA THR A 21 15.35 -11.69 -8.69
C THR A 21 15.96 -10.35 -8.30
N SER A 22 15.16 -9.30 -8.39
CA SER A 22 15.47 -7.98 -7.88
C SER A 22 14.50 -7.62 -6.76
N VAL A 23 15.00 -6.87 -5.77
CA VAL A 23 14.25 -6.51 -4.58
C VAL A 23 13.93 -5.02 -4.63
N HIS A 24 12.65 -4.67 -4.49
CA HIS A 24 12.19 -3.29 -4.42
C HIS A 24 11.72 -2.97 -3.01
N TYR A 25 12.29 -1.93 -2.41
CA TYR A 25 11.97 -1.54 -1.03
C TYR A 25 10.72 -0.67 -0.96
N GLY A 26 10.06 -0.66 0.21
CA GLY A 26 8.82 0.11 0.42
C GLY A 26 8.96 1.60 0.15
N LEU A 27 10.11 2.20 0.48
CA LEU A 27 10.38 3.61 0.19
C LEU A 27 10.42 3.87 -1.32
N GLU A 28 11.12 3.01 -2.07
CA GLU A 28 11.17 3.08 -3.52
C GLU A 28 9.76 2.91 -4.13
N ALA A 29 9.04 1.87 -3.70
CA ALA A 29 7.68 1.60 -4.15
C ALA A 29 6.71 2.74 -3.81
N PHE A 30 6.90 3.41 -2.67
CA PHE A 30 6.10 4.53 -2.25
C PHE A 30 6.35 5.78 -3.11
N LEU A 31 7.62 6.09 -3.42
CA LEU A 31 8.00 7.24 -4.22
C LEU A 31 7.71 7.06 -5.72
N LEU A 32 7.95 5.87 -6.26
CA LEU A 32 7.82 5.57 -7.70
C LEU A 32 6.46 4.97 -8.07
N GLY A 33 5.70 4.48 -7.08
CA GLY A 33 4.38 3.88 -7.28
C GLY A 33 3.34 4.73 -8.04
N PRO A 34 3.34 6.08 -8.00
CA PRO A 34 2.45 6.87 -8.85
C PRO A 34 2.59 6.59 -10.34
N VAL A 35 3.80 6.23 -10.80
CA VAL A 35 4.06 5.89 -12.20
C VAL A 35 3.29 4.61 -12.59
N GLY A 36 3.14 3.68 -11.64
CA GLY A 36 2.38 2.44 -11.83
C GLY A 36 0.89 2.68 -12.10
N LEU A 37 0.33 3.85 -11.75
CA LEU A 37 -1.07 4.18 -12.06
C LEU A 37 -1.34 4.17 -13.58
N PHE A 38 -0.38 4.65 -14.37
CA PHE A 38 -0.45 4.63 -15.83
C PHE A 38 -0.31 3.23 -16.43
N ALA A 39 0.19 2.27 -15.63
CA ALA A 39 0.31 0.87 -15.97
C ALA A 39 -0.79 0.00 -15.29
N GLY A 40 -1.87 0.61 -14.80
CA GLY A 40 -3.02 -0.13 -14.23
C GLY A 40 -2.86 -0.57 -12.77
N HIS A 41 -1.80 -0.16 -12.07
CA HIS A 41 -1.61 -0.47 -10.65
C HIS A 41 -2.20 0.61 -9.74
N PHE A 42 -3.51 0.54 -9.52
CA PHE A 42 -4.23 1.50 -8.66
C PHE A 42 -3.96 1.36 -7.17
N SER A 43 -3.28 0.29 -6.74
CA SER A 43 -2.96 0.04 -5.33
C SER A 43 -2.24 1.19 -4.64
N TRP A 44 -1.44 1.98 -5.37
CA TRP A 44 -0.75 3.13 -4.78
C TRP A 44 -1.72 4.18 -4.21
N LEU A 45 -2.93 4.33 -4.77
CA LEU A 45 -3.97 5.25 -4.26
C LEU A 45 -4.43 4.90 -2.83
N ALA A 46 -4.16 3.69 -2.36
CA ALA A 46 -4.39 3.31 -0.97
C ALA A 46 -3.66 4.25 0.00
N ASN A 47 -2.47 4.75 -0.33
CA ASN A 47 -1.73 5.68 0.53
C ASN A 47 -2.52 6.97 0.81
N LEU A 48 -3.17 7.53 -0.22
CA LEU A 48 -3.98 8.74 -0.09
C LEU A 48 -5.16 8.52 0.85
N LEU A 49 -5.87 7.39 0.68
CA LEU A 49 -6.99 7.03 1.54
C LEU A 49 -6.56 6.73 2.97
N LEU A 50 -5.42 6.06 3.15
CA LEU A 50 -4.84 5.81 4.47
C LEU A 50 -4.55 7.13 5.19
N TRP A 51 -3.96 8.11 4.52
CA TRP A 51 -3.69 9.43 5.12
C TRP A 51 -4.98 10.18 5.46
N LEU A 52 -5.96 10.19 4.56
CA LEU A 52 -7.27 10.77 4.84
C LEU A 52 -7.93 10.11 6.06
N SER A 53 -7.75 8.80 6.24
CA SER A 53 -8.27 8.09 7.42
C SER A 53 -7.65 8.61 8.72
N TRP A 54 -6.36 8.93 8.73
CA TRP A 54 -5.67 9.47 9.90
C TRP A 54 -6.10 10.91 10.21
N PHE A 55 -6.33 11.75 9.19
CA PHE A 55 -6.79 13.12 9.39
C PHE A 55 -8.25 13.22 9.86
N LYS A 56 -9.11 12.27 9.45
CA LYS A 56 -10.52 12.21 9.84
C LYS A 56 -10.77 11.45 11.14
N HIS A 57 -9.72 11.25 11.94
CA HIS A 57 -9.77 10.48 13.17
C HIS A 57 -10.26 11.33 14.36
N THR A 58 -11.43 11.95 14.23
CA THR A 58 -12.13 12.69 15.29
C THR A 58 -13.53 12.12 15.48
N ASP A 59 -14.19 12.38 16.62
CA ASP A 59 -15.52 11.80 16.90
C ASP A 59 -16.57 12.15 15.83
N GLU A 60 -16.58 13.40 15.36
CA GLU A 60 -17.49 13.88 14.30
C GLU A 60 -17.22 13.23 12.93
N THR A 61 -15.98 12.83 12.65
CA THR A 61 -15.57 12.32 11.32
C THR A 61 -15.17 10.84 11.33
N ARG A 62 -15.41 10.15 12.45
CA ARG A 62 -15.08 8.74 12.67
C ARG A 62 -15.61 7.82 11.56
N GLY A 63 -16.86 8.01 11.15
CA GLY A 63 -17.46 7.23 10.06
C GLY A 63 -16.67 7.36 8.75
N GLN A 64 -16.20 8.57 8.43
CA GLN A 64 -15.36 8.82 7.26
C GLN A 64 -13.98 8.17 7.41
N SER A 65 -13.37 8.25 8.60
CA SER A 65 -12.08 7.60 8.88
C SER A 65 -12.13 6.10 8.63
N VAL A 66 -13.17 5.43 9.14
CA VAL A 66 -13.40 4.00 8.91
C VAL A 66 -13.53 3.69 7.42
N VAL A 67 -14.38 4.43 6.70
CA VAL A 67 -14.59 4.23 5.26
C VAL A 67 -13.28 4.37 4.49
N PHE A 68 -12.49 5.41 4.77
CA PHE A 68 -11.21 5.61 4.10
C PHE A 68 -10.19 4.52 4.43
N ALA A 69 -10.12 4.05 5.68
CA ALA A 69 -9.23 2.96 6.06
C ALA A 69 -9.60 1.64 5.37
N VAL A 70 -10.89 1.34 5.26
CA VAL A 70 -11.39 0.14 4.57
C VAL A 70 -11.14 0.22 3.07
N LEU A 71 -11.47 1.35 2.43
CA LEU A 71 -11.21 1.55 1.00
C LEU A 71 -9.71 1.52 0.69
N SER A 72 -8.87 2.07 1.57
CA SER A 72 -7.41 1.94 1.48
C SER A 72 -7.00 0.47 1.45
N LEU A 73 -7.51 -0.35 2.37
CA LEU A 73 -7.17 -1.77 2.43
C LEU A 73 -7.63 -2.52 1.17
N VAL A 74 -8.83 -2.24 0.68
CA VAL A 74 -9.35 -2.82 -0.57
C VAL A 74 -8.45 -2.48 -1.76
N LEU A 75 -8.09 -1.21 -1.93
CA LEU A 75 -7.20 -0.78 -3.00
C LEU A 75 -5.82 -1.41 -2.87
N ALA A 76 -5.26 -1.49 -1.66
CA ALA A 76 -4.00 -2.17 -1.44
C ALA A 76 -4.13 -3.64 -1.86
N CYS A 77 -5.12 -4.38 -1.37
CA CYS A 77 -5.32 -5.79 -1.72
C CYS A 77 -5.39 -6.05 -3.24
N SER A 78 -5.79 -5.07 -4.07
CA SER A 78 -5.73 -5.20 -5.53
C SER A 78 -4.34 -5.59 -6.08
N PHE A 79 -3.26 -5.15 -5.43
CA PHE A 79 -1.89 -5.51 -5.82
C PHE A 79 -1.58 -7.00 -5.65
N LEU A 80 -2.30 -7.73 -4.79
CA LEU A 80 -2.06 -9.16 -4.61
C LEU A 80 -2.61 -10.01 -5.77
N PHE A 81 -3.47 -9.42 -6.60
CA PHE A 81 -4.09 -10.08 -7.75
C PHE A 81 -3.39 -9.76 -9.07
N GLY A 82 -2.54 -8.73 -9.09
CA GLY A 82 -1.69 -8.44 -10.25
C GLY A 82 -0.60 -9.50 -10.40
N LYS A 83 -0.20 -9.74 -11.64
CA LYS A 83 0.85 -10.72 -12.00
C LYS A 83 2.12 -10.07 -12.52
N LEU A 84 1.96 -8.93 -13.18
CA LEU A 84 3.02 -8.21 -13.86
C LEU A 84 3.07 -6.79 -13.32
N ILE A 85 4.26 -6.20 -13.26
CA ILE A 85 4.46 -4.79 -12.91
C ILE A 85 5.38 -4.13 -13.93
N ALA A 86 5.03 -2.91 -14.32
CA ALA A 86 5.86 -2.09 -15.19
C ALA A 86 7.10 -1.58 -14.45
N VAL A 87 8.28 -1.85 -15.01
CA VAL A 87 9.57 -1.40 -14.47
C VAL A 87 10.19 -0.43 -15.46
N GLY A 88 9.78 0.84 -15.39
CA GLY A 88 10.30 1.89 -16.25
C GLY A 88 10.29 1.48 -17.74
N SER A 89 11.43 1.66 -18.41
CA SER A 89 11.60 1.27 -19.82
C SER A 89 11.96 -0.20 -20.03
N ALA A 90 12.14 -0.99 -18.97
CA ALA A 90 12.53 -2.39 -19.08
C ALA A 90 11.35 -3.30 -19.49
N GLY A 91 10.11 -2.80 -19.38
CA GLY A 91 8.89 -3.54 -19.69
C GLY A 91 8.17 -4.04 -18.44
N GLU A 92 7.30 -5.05 -18.62
CA GLU A 92 6.51 -5.65 -17.56
C GLU A 92 7.13 -6.96 -17.07
N PHE A 93 7.27 -7.12 -15.76
CA PHE A 93 7.89 -8.30 -15.16
C PHE A 93 7.00 -8.97 -14.12
N PRO A 94 7.08 -10.30 -13.97
CA PRO A 94 6.45 -10.98 -12.85
C PRO A 94 6.91 -10.41 -11.53
N TYR A 95 5.99 -10.24 -10.59
CA TYR A 95 6.33 -9.80 -9.24
C TYR A 95 5.67 -10.65 -8.16
N LEU A 96 6.25 -10.59 -6.97
CA LEU A 96 5.71 -11.18 -5.76
C LEU A 96 5.76 -10.16 -4.62
N ALA A 97 4.67 -10.03 -3.88
CA ALA A 97 4.65 -9.23 -2.67
C ALA A 97 5.63 -9.82 -1.63
N ALA A 98 6.33 -8.93 -0.92
CA ALA A 98 7.31 -9.28 0.10
C ALA A 98 6.90 -8.70 1.47
N THR A 99 7.72 -8.93 2.49
CA THR A 99 7.38 -8.65 3.90
C THR A 99 6.90 -7.22 4.14
N GLY A 100 7.56 -6.22 3.57
CA GLY A 100 7.19 -4.82 3.70
C GLY A 100 5.78 -4.53 3.19
N TYR A 101 5.35 -5.20 2.12
CA TYR A 101 3.99 -5.06 1.61
C TYR A 101 2.94 -5.56 2.60
N TYR A 102 3.19 -6.69 3.27
CA TYR A 102 2.29 -7.19 4.30
C TYR A 102 2.29 -6.31 5.55
N VAL A 103 3.41 -5.70 5.92
CA VAL A 103 3.47 -4.70 7.00
C VAL A 103 2.69 -3.43 6.62
N TRP A 104 2.72 -3.02 5.35
CA TRP A 104 1.91 -1.93 4.83
C TRP A 104 0.40 -2.25 4.92
N LEU A 105 -0.03 -3.45 4.52
CA LEU A 105 -1.42 -3.90 4.70
C LEU A 105 -1.83 -3.92 6.18
N ALA A 106 -0.98 -4.47 7.06
CA ALA A 106 -1.23 -4.49 8.50
C ALA A 106 -1.41 -3.08 9.07
N SER A 107 -0.67 -2.09 8.55
CA SER A 107 -0.81 -0.69 8.95
C SER A 107 -2.22 -0.12 8.65
N MET A 108 -2.84 -0.55 7.54
CA MET A 108 -4.20 -0.16 7.18
C MET A 108 -5.25 -0.86 8.03
N VAL A 109 -5.04 -2.16 8.33
CA VAL A 109 -5.89 -2.91 9.26
C VAL A 109 -5.89 -2.24 10.64
N MET A 110 -4.71 -1.87 11.15
CA MET A 110 -4.59 -1.15 12.42
C MET A 110 -5.25 0.23 12.36
N ALA A 111 -5.14 0.95 11.23
CA ALA A 111 -5.84 2.22 11.06
C ALA A 111 -7.37 2.05 11.10
N ALA A 112 -7.91 1.01 10.46
CA ALA A 112 -9.33 0.69 10.51
C ALA A 112 -9.77 0.35 11.94
N ILE A 113 -9.05 -0.54 12.63
CA ILE A 113 -9.36 -0.91 14.03
C ILE A 113 -9.32 0.32 14.94
N ALA A 114 -8.28 1.15 14.83
CA ALA A 114 -8.19 2.38 15.61
C ALA A 114 -9.39 3.29 15.34
N ALA A 115 -9.79 3.48 14.07
CA ALA A 115 -10.95 4.29 13.70
C ALA A 115 -12.26 3.75 14.28
N PHE A 116 -12.38 2.42 14.41
CA PHE A 116 -13.50 1.80 15.11
C PHE A 116 -13.44 1.94 16.63
N GLN A 117 -12.28 2.17 17.23
CA GLN A 117 -12.12 2.20 18.70
C GLN A 117 -12.21 3.61 19.31
N LEU A 118 -12.24 4.67 18.50
CA LEU A 118 -12.61 6.02 18.94
C LEU A 118 -13.94 5.96 19.71
N LYS A 119 -13.90 6.30 21.01
CA LYS A 119 -15.06 6.43 21.88
C LYS A 119 -15.42 7.91 22.02
N GLU A 120 -16.73 8.18 22.03
CA GLU A 120 -17.33 9.47 22.43
C GLU A 120 -16.90 9.90 23.85
#